data_AF-A0A5K7WYI9-F1
#
_entry.id   AF-A0A5K7WYI9-F1
#
_cell.length_a   1.000
_cell.length_b   1.000
_cell.length_c   1.000
_cell.angle_alpha   90.00
_cell.angle_beta   90.00
_cell.angle_gamma   90.00
#
_symmetry.space_group_name_H-M   'P 1'
#
loop_
_entity.id
_entity.type
_entity.pdbx_description
1 polymer ?
#
loop_
_entity_poly.entity_id
_entity_poly.type
_entity_poly.pdbx_seq_one_letter_code
_entity_poly.pdbx_strand_id
1 'polypeptide(L)'
;MEESIQAHAQRLHEHYIVLDAHFDLLMEVDLRRKLGYRKVIEMDFLPDLRAGGVGALVCSLFIESEYLPEMGLKMALDQISALYSEIEESPDKLQLCTTYDAVLDAHAHNKLAILLSLEGVDPLTNDLGLLQIFYQLGVRFVGLTWSRRNFAADGSHFKAVDEGRQGGLTEFGVKLVEEAARLKMIIDVSHLNDAGLADVLERSRCPIIASHSNARALASSMRNLTDDQIRELAARGAVIGMNGFNAFVSDRYEDGDVAHLIDHLDYMVNLVGIDHVGVGLDICTFLTELPLKPAGHTRESFDVIPSHKHLPLFTEELIRRGYSDEAIGLILGGNFLKLYQQLL
;
A
#
# COMPACT_ATOMS: atom_id res chain seq x y z
N MET A 1 11.84 -35.04 12.54
CA MET A 1 12.49 -34.19 11.51
C MET A 1 12.10 -32.78 11.83
N GLU A 2 13.06 -31.87 11.83
CA GLU A 2 12.82 -30.44 11.99
C GLU A 2 12.01 -29.94 10.77
N GLU A 3 10.99 -29.09 11.01
CA GLU A 3 10.19 -28.50 9.94
C GLU A 3 11.10 -27.63 9.05
N SER A 4 10.95 -27.67 7.73
CA SER A 4 11.73 -26.78 6.86
C SER A 4 11.22 -25.35 6.98
N ILE A 5 12.09 -24.35 6.79
CA ILE A 5 11.70 -22.92 6.85
C ILE A 5 10.57 -22.62 5.87
N GLN A 6 10.57 -23.24 4.68
CA GLN A 6 9.48 -23.09 3.71
C GLN A 6 8.14 -23.63 4.23
N ALA A 7 8.15 -24.81 4.85
CA ALA A 7 6.93 -25.41 5.41
C ALA A 7 6.41 -24.59 6.60
N HIS A 8 7.33 -24.08 7.43
CA HIS A 8 7.01 -23.18 8.55
C HIS A 8 6.39 -21.86 8.05
N ALA A 9 6.99 -21.21 7.04
CA ALA A 9 6.42 -20.01 6.44
C ALA A 9 5.02 -20.27 5.88
N GLN A 10 4.83 -21.35 5.14
CA GLN A 10 3.52 -21.73 4.60
C GLN A 10 2.48 -21.93 5.70
N ARG A 11 2.83 -22.63 6.78
CA ARG A 11 1.95 -22.82 7.95
C ARG A 11 1.53 -21.50 8.57
N LEU A 12 2.42 -20.52 8.66
CA LEU A 12 2.10 -19.19 9.21
C LEU A 12 1.15 -18.42 8.31
N HIS A 13 1.32 -18.53 6.99
CA HIS A 13 0.43 -17.91 6.00
C HIS A 13 -0.97 -18.55 5.95
N GLU A 14 -1.09 -19.83 6.35
CA GLU A 14 -2.38 -20.50 6.52
C GLU A 14 -3.05 -20.17 7.88
N HIS A 15 -2.24 -19.85 8.89
CA HIS A 15 -2.72 -19.58 10.24
C HIS A 15 -3.13 -18.11 10.46
N TYR A 16 -2.35 -17.17 9.93
CA TYR A 16 -2.59 -15.75 10.07
C TYR A 16 -3.23 -15.16 8.81
N ILE A 17 -4.06 -14.13 9.00
CA ILE A 17 -4.56 -13.32 7.88
C ILE A 17 -3.40 -12.47 7.36
N VAL A 18 -2.86 -12.84 6.21
CA VAL A 18 -1.87 -12.01 5.51
C VAL A 18 -2.58 -10.85 4.83
N LEU A 19 -2.16 -9.63 5.15
CA LEU A 19 -2.71 -8.38 4.67
C LEU A 19 -1.61 -7.59 3.97
N ASP A 20 -1.80 -7.29 2.69
CA ASP A 20 -0.96 -6.35 1.96
C ASP A 20 -1.65 -4.98 1.91
N ALA A 21 -1.01 -3.98 2.52
CA ALA A 21 -1.59 -2.65 2.72
C ALA A 21 -1.55 -1.76 1.48
N HIS A 22 -0.96 -2.21 0.37
CA HIS A 22 -0.94 -1.43 -0.86
C HIS A 22 -0.70 -2.29 -2.12
N PHE A 23 -1.61 -2.19 -3.10
CA PHE A 23 -1.43 -2.80 -4.41
C PHE A 23 -2.28 -2.12 -5.51
N ASP A 24 -1.64 -1.71 -6.61
CA ASP A 24 -2.26 -1.04 -7.77
C ASP A 24 -3.04 -1.99 -8.70
N LEU A 25 -3.78 -2.93 -8.13
CA LEU A 25 -4.52 -3.96 -8.88
C LEU A 25 -5.53 -3.37 -9.86
N LEU A 26 -6.27 -2.34 -9.43
CA LEU A 26 -7.51 -1.95 -10.11
C LEU A 26 -7.27 -1.21 -11.42
N MET A 27 -6.14 -0.55 -11.57
CA MET A 27 -5.73 0.04 -12.84
C MET A 27 -5.60 -1.04 -13.94
N GLU A 28 -4.91 -2.14 -13.63
CA GLU A 28 -4.74 -3.25 -14.58
C GLU A 28 -6.05 -4.01 -14.84
N VAL A 29 -6.88 -4.19 -13.80
CA VAL A 29 -8.20 -4.80 -13.95
C VAL A 29 -9.09 -3.96 -14.86
N ASP A 30 -9.17 -2.65 -14.67
CA ASP A 30 -9.93 -1.75 -15.53
C ASP A 30 -9.45 -1.81 -16.98
N LEU A 31 -8.13 -1.74 -17.21
CA LEU A 31 -7.54 -1.85 -18.54
C LEU A 31 -7.94 -3.15 -19.23
N ARG A 32 -7.79 -4.30 -18.56
CA ARG A 32 -8.18 -5.60 -19.13
C ARG A 32 -9.69 -5.68 -19.38
N ARG A 33 -10.53 -5.18 -18.49
CA ARG A 33 -11.98 -5.19 -18.71
C ARG A 33 -12.37 -4.32 -19.91
N LYS A 34 -11.71 -3.19 -20.15
CA LYS A 34 -11.89 -2.37 -21.38
C LYS A 34 -11.51 -3.12 -22.66
N LEU A 35 -10.60 -4.09 -22.58
CA LEU A 35 -10.25 -5.01 -23.67
C LEU A 35 -11.21 -6.21 -23.79
N GLY A 36 -12.22 -6.31 -22.93
CA GLY A 36 -13.26 -7.34 -22.96
C GLY A 36 -12.98 -8.58 -22.11
N TYR A 37 -11.90 -8.57 -21.31
CA TYR A 37 -11.65 -9.61 -20.32
C TYR A 37 -12.66 -9.53 -19.17
N ARG A 38 -12.89 -10.65 -18.47
CA ARG A 38 -13.84 -10.79 -17.37
C ARG A 38 -13.23 -11.67 -16.29
N LYS A 39 -13.70 -11.54 -15.04
CA LYS A 39 -13.15 -12.28 -13.88
C LYS A 39 -11.63 -12.14 -13.78
N VAL A 40 -11.08 -10.99 -14.14
CA VAL A 40 -9.64 -10.73 -14.21
C VAL A 40 -8.97 -11.02 -12.86
N ILE A 41 -9.54 -10.56 -11.75
CA ILE A 41 -9.01 -10.80 -10.41
C ILE A 41 -9.00 -12.30 -10.11
N GLU A 42 -10.12 -12.99 -10.35
CA GLU A 42 -10.24 -14.44 -10.10
C GLU A 42 -9.25 -15.26 -10.93
N MET A 43 -9.10 -14.93 -12.21
CA MET A 43 -8.34 -15.74 -13.16
C MET A 43 -6.84 -15.46 -13.11
N ASP A 44 -6.45 -14.19 -12.96
CA ASP A 44 -5.07 -13.76 -13.19
C ASP A 44 -4.31 -13.41 -11.90
N PHE A 45 -5.01 -12.98 -10.84
CA PHE A 45 -4.37 -12.49 -9.61
C PHE A 45 -4.62 -13.37 -8.39
N LEU A 46 -5.85 -13.88 -8.23
CA LEU A 46 -6.25 -14.69 -7.10
C LEU A 46 -5.39 -15.96 -6.92
N PRO A 47 -4.94 -16.67 -7.99
CA PRO A 47 -4.05 -17.82 -7.82
C PRO A 47 -2.73 -17.46 -7.10
N ASP A 48 -2.09 -16.36 -7.51
CA ASP A 48 -0.82 -15.92 -6.90
C ASP A 48 -1.06 -15.37 -5.48
N LEU A 49 -2.15 -14.61 -5.25
CA LEU A 49 -2.55 -14.15 -3.91
C LEU A 49 -2.78 -15.33 -2.96
N ARG A 50 -3.48 -16.38 -3.40
CA ARG A 50 -3.75 -17.58 -2.60
C ARG A 50 -2.49 -18.40 -2.33
N ALA A 51 -1.62 -18.55 -3.32
CA ALA A 51 -0.33 -19.20 -3.11
C ALA A 51 0.54 -18.43 -2.10
N GLY A 52 0.39 -17.10 -2.04
CA GLY A 52 1.01 -16.25 -1.03
C GLY A 52 0.27 -16.18 0.31
N GLY A 53 -0.86 -16.86 0.48
CA GLY A 53 -1.69 -16.78 1.69
C GLY A 53 -2.41 -15.44 1.91
N VAL A 54 -2.43 -14.54 0.92
CA VAL A 54 -3.03 -13.20 1.04
C VAL A 54 -4.54 -13.33 1.20
N GLY A 55 -5.04 -12.89 2.37
CA GLY A 55 -6.46 -12.92 2.72
C GLY A 55 -7.11 -11.55 2.66
N ALA A 56 -6.32 -10.47 2.79
CA ALA A 56 -6.78 -9.10 2.70
C ALA A 56 -5.81 -8.25 1.86
N LEU A 57 -6.36 -7.32 1.10
CA LEU A 57 -5.62 -6.49 0.16
C LEU A 57 -6.23 -5.09 0.15
N VAL A 58 -5.41 -4.07 0.31
CA VAL A 58 -5.82 -2.68 0.07
C VAL A 58 -5.48 -2.33 -1.38
N CYS A 59 -6.51 -2.20 -2.20
CA CYS A 59 -6.38 -1.84 -3.60
C CYS A 59 -6.40 -0.31 -3.74
N SER A 60 -5.31 0.23 -4.27
CA SER A 60 -5.17 1.64 -4.58
C SER A 60 -5.87 2.02 -5.88
N LEU A 61 -6.50 3.19 -5.84
CA LEU A 61 -7.01 3.91 -7.00
C LEU A 61 -5.91 4.86 -7.47
N PHE A 62 -4.97 4.32 -8.25
CA PHE A 62 -3.88 5.06 -8.86
C PHE A 62 -4.27 5.58 -10.25
N ILE A 63 -3.88 6.82 -10.56
CA ILE A 63 -4.09 7.44 -11.88
C ILE A 63 -2.77 7.81 -12.53
N GLU A 64 -2.53 7.28 -13.73
CA GLU A 64 -1.38 7.65 -14.55
C GLU A 64 -1.43 9.12 -14.98
N SER A 65 -0.24 9.73 -15.09
CA SER A 65 -0.10 11.16 -15.38
C SER A 65 -0.76 11.60 -16.69
N GLU A 66 -0.82 10.72 -17.69
CA GLU A 66 -1.38 11.06 -19.01
C GLU A 66 -2.90 11.33 -18.97
N TYR A 67 -3.59 10.84 -17.94
CA TYR A 67 -5.02 11.08 -17.74
C TYR A 67 -5.31 12.33 -16.91
N LEU A 68 -4.28 12.98 -16.34
CA LEU A 68 -4.48 14.10 -15.43
C LEU A 68 -4.34 15.46 -16.15
N PRO A 69 -5.11 16.48 -15.73
CA PRO A 69 -6.17 16.42 -14.70
C PRO A 69 -7.54 15.95 -15.23
N GLU A 70 -7.83 16.06 -16.52
CA GLU A 70 -9.21 16.02 -17.05
C GLU A 70 -9.93 14.68 -16.85
N MET A 71 -9.19 13.56 -16.89
CA MET A 71 -9.76 12.22 -16.82
C MET A 71 -9.63 11.59 -15.42
N GLY A 72 -9.01 12.28 -14.44
CA GLY A 72 -8.71 11.71 -13.13
C GLY A 72 -9.93 11.13 -12.40
N LEU A 73 -11.01 11.91 -12.32
CA LEU A 73 -12.27 11.44 -11.72
C LEU A 73 -12.85 10.23 -12.46
N LYS A 74 -12.87 10.29 -13.80
CA LYS A 74 -13.43 9.20 -14.61
C LYS A 74 -12.62 7.92 -14.43
N MET A 75 -11.30 7.99 -14.46
CA MET A 75 -10.44 6.81 -14.32
C MET A 75 -10.60 6.16 -12.94
N ALA A 76 -10.70 6.93 -11.87
CA ALA A 76 -10.93 6.40 -10.54
C ALA A 76 -12.31 5.71 -10.42
N LEU A 77 -13.34 6.30 -11.02
CA LEU A 77 -14.69 5.71 -11.05
C LEU A 77 -14.75 4.46 -11.95
N ASP A 78 -14.03 4.43 -13.07
CA ASP A 78 -13.91 3.25 -13.93
C ASP A 78 -13.28 2.07 -13.15
N GLN A 79 -12.20 2.31 -12.39
CA GLN A 79 -11.56 1.30 -11.54
C GLN A 79 -12.49 0.74 -10.46
N ILE A 80 -13.25 1.60 -9.77
CA ILE A 80 -14.27 1.16 -8.81
C ILE A 80 -15.36 0.33 -9.53
N SER A 81 -15.86 0.81 -10.67
CA SER A 81 -16.86 0.11 -11.47
C SER A 81 -16.37 -1.27 -11.93
N ALA A 82 -15.09 -1.37 -12.29
CA ALA A 82 -14.44 -2.61 -12.66
C ALA A 82 -14.44 -3.60 -11.47
N LEU A 83 -14.08 -3.13 -10.26
CA LEU A 83 -14.13 -3.95 -9.06
C LEU A 83 -15.55 -4.47 -8.75
N TYR A 84 -16.58 -3.62 -8.84
CA TYR A 84 -17.96 -4.07 -8.63
C TYR A 84 -18.36 -5.17 -9.62
N SER A 85 -17.94 -5.04 -10.88
CA SER A 85 -18.21 -6.07 -11.89
C SER A 85 -17.47 -7.38 -11.59
N GLU A 86 -16.23 -7.32 -11.09
CA GLU A 86 -15.47 -8.51 -10.67
C GLU A 86 -16.15 -9.21 -9.49
N ILE A 87 -16.67 -8.47 -8.51
CA ILE A 87 -17.41 -9.03 -7.37
C ILE A 87 -18.72 -9.68 -7.81
N GLU A 88 -19.45 -9.07 -8.74
CA GLU A 88 -20.68 -9.66 -9.30
C GLU A 88 -20.40 -10.96 -10.07
N GLU A 89 -19.28 -11.03 -10.77
CA GLU A 89 -18.86 -12.21 -11.54
C GLU A 89 -18.27 -13.32 -10.66
N SER A 90 -17.74 -12.98 -9.47
CA SER A 90 -17.04 -13.88 -8.55
C SER A 90 -17.44 -13.70 -7.06
N PRO A 91 -18.75 -13.76 -6.71
CA PRO A 91 -19.26 -13.38 -5.39
C PRO A 91 -18.89 -14.35 -4.25
N ASP A 92 -18.51 -15.57 -4.61
CA ASP A 92 -18.00 -16.61 -3.71
C ASP A 92 -16.50 -16.45 -3.42
N LYS A 93 -15.81 -15.52 -4.09
CA LYS A 93 -14.35 -15.36 -4.03
C LYS A 93 -13.89 -13.98 -3.59
N LEU A 94 -14.65 -12.93 -3.88
CA LEU A 94 -14.26 -11.54 -3.65
C LEU A 94 -15.27 -10.81 -2.76
N GLN A 95 -14.79 -9.91 -1.91
CA GLN A 95 -15.64 -9.09 -1.05
C GLN A 95 -15.04 -7.71 -0.83
N LEU A 96 -15.74 -6.66 -1.27
CA LEU A 96 -15.42 -5.29 -0.88
C LEU A 96 -15.73 -5.10 0.61
N CYS A 97 -14.71 -4.71 1.37
CA CYS A 97 -14.76 -4.55 2.82
C CYS A 97 -14.58 -3.08 3.17
N THR A 98 -15.46 -2.59 4.03
CA THR A 98 -15.44 -1.19 4.49
C THR A 98 -15.35 -1.04 6.02
N THR A 99 -15.33 -2.17 6.73
CA THR A 99 -15.23 -2.30 8.19
C THR A 99 -14.30 -3.46 8.52
N TYR A 100 -13.74 -3.47 9.73
CA TYR A 100 -12.95 -4.60 10.23
C TYR A 100 -13.74 -5.92 10.23
N ASP A 101 -15.00 -5.89 10.67
CA ASP A 101 -15.85 -7.09 10.71
C ASP A 101 -16.08 -7.68 9.31
N ALA A 102 -16.19 -6.85 8.27
CA ALA A 102 -16.34 -7.31 6.90
C ALA A 102 -15.07 -8.04 6.40
N VAL A 103 -13.88 -7.62 6.85
CA VAL A 103 -12.61 -8.31 6.56
C VAL A 103 -12.58 -9.69 7.20
N LEU A 104 -12.98 -9.79 8.48
CA LEU A 104 -13.07 -11.08 9.18
C LEU A 104 -14.11 -12.02 8.56
N ASP A 105 -15.27 -11.48 8.18
CA ASP A 105 -16.31 -12.23 7.48
C ASP A 105 -15.83 -12.78 6.13
N ALA A 106 -15.16 -11.94 5.33
CA ALA A 106 -14.57 -12.37 4.06
C ALA A 106 -13.57 -13.51 4.27
N HIS A 107 -12.67 -13.38 5.25
CA HIS A 107 -11.69 -14.42 5.57
C HIS A 107 -12.36 -15.72 6.04
N ALA A 108 -13.36 -15.65 6.93
CA ALA A 108 -14.10 -16.82 7.41
C ALA A 108 -14.80 -17.60 6.29
N HIS A 109 -15.19 -16.91 5.22
CA HIS A 109 -15.81 -17.51 4.03
C HIS A 109 -14.80 -17.80 2.91
N ASN A 110 -13.50 -17.78 3.18
CA ASN A 110 -12.43 -17.99 2.20
C ASN A 110 -12.52 -17.06 0.99
N LYS A 111 -12.97 -15.82 1.16
CA LYS A 111 -12.94 -14.76 0.15
C LYS A 111 -11.70 -13.89 0.32
N LEU A 112 -11.30 -13.21 -0.75
CA LEU A 112 -10.32 -12.13 -0.68
C LEU A 112 -11.05 -10.88 -0.18
N ALA A 113 -10.62 -10.36 0.96
CA ALA A 113 -11.09 -9.08 1.47
C ALA A 113 -10.40 -7.95 0.70
N ILE A 114 -11.16 -7.13 -0.01
CA ILE A 114 -10.65 -5.99 -0.78
C ILE A 114 -11.06 -4.71 -0.07
N LEU A 115 -10.10 -3.87 0.32
CA LEU A 115 -10.35 -2.50 0.78
C LEU A 115 -9.90 -1.51 -0.30
N LEU A 116 -10.46 -0.30 -0.29
CA LEU A 116 -10.16 0.73 -1.29
C LEU A 116 -9.42 1.93 -0.68
N SER A 117 -8.33 2.32 -1.32
CA SER A 117 -7.58 3.54 -1.02
C SER A 117 -7.54 4.48 -2.24
N LEU A 118 -7.52 5.79 -2.00
CA LEU A 118 -7.03 6.74 -3.01
C LEU A 118 -5.51 6.82 -2.91
N GLU A 119 -4.79 6.63 -4.00
CA GLU A 119 -3.34 6.85 -4.04
C GLU A 119 -3.06 8.17 -4.78
N GLY A 120 -3.13 9.26 -4.02
CA GLY A 120 -3.24 10.59 -4.58
C GLY A 120 -4.68 11.01 -4.79
N VAL A 121 -5.00 12.24 -4.37
CA VAL A 121 -6.35 12.80 -4.48
C VAL A 121 -6.57 13.60 -5.76
N ASP A 122 -5.75 13.35 -6.78
CA ASP A 122 -5.89 13.88 -8.12
C ASP A 122 -7.33 13.72 -8.69
N PRO A 123 -8.06 12.60 -8.47
CA PRO A 123 -9.45 12.47 -8.89
C PRO A 123 -10.41 13.51 -8.30
N LEU A 124 -10.04 14.14 -7.18
CA LEU A 124 -10.88 15.15 -6.51
C LEU A 124 -10.70 16.54 -7.11
N THR A 125 -9.58 16.78 -7.80
CA THR A 125 -9.16 18.13 -8.21
C THR A 125 -9.24 19.10 -7.02
N ASN A 126 -10.05 20.16 -7.09
CA ASN A 126 -10.30 21.09 -5.98
C ASN A 126 -11.73 20.99 -5.39
N ASP A 127 -12.41 19.86 -5.56
CA ASP A 127 -13.77 19.62 -5.03
C ASP A 127 -13.77 18.65 -3.84
N LEU A 128 -13.93 19.20 -2.63
CA LEU A 128 -14.02 18.42 -1.39
C LEU A 128 -15.24 17.48 -1.37
N GLY A 129 -16.33 17.82 -2.06
CA GLY A 129 -17.55 17.02 -2.08
C GLY A 129 -17.32 15.63 -2.67
N LEU A 130 -16.35 15.48 -3.57
CA LEU A 130 -15.99 14.21 -4.17
C LEU A 130 -15.44 13.21 -3.13
N LEU A 131 -14.77 13.67 -2.07
CA LEU A 131 -14.27 12.77 -1.03
C LEU A 131 -15.42 12.01 -0.36
N GLN A 132 -16.52 12.69 -0.07
CA GLN A 132 -17.73 12.06 0.47
C GLN A 132 -18.31 11.03 -0.51
N ILE A 133 -18.27 11.28 -1.82
CA ILE A 133 -18.74 10.34 -2.85
C ILE A 133 -17.86 9.08 -2.87
N PHE A 134 -16.53 9.23 -2.91
CA PHE A 134 -15.61 8.09 -2.84
C PHE A 134 -15.79 7.27 -1.56
N TYR A 135 -16.03 7.92 -0.43
CA TYR A 135 -16.36 7.23 0.82
C TYR A 135 -17.65 6.38 0.69
N GLN A 136 -18.70 6.90 0.06
CA GLN A 136 -19.93 6.13 -0.19
C GLN A 136 -19.72 4.97 -1.16
N LEU A 137 -18.75 5.09 -2.07
CA LEU A 137 -18.35 4.03 -3.00
C LEU A 137 -17.40 2.99 -2.37
N GLY A 138 -17.08 3.12 -1.07
CA GLY A 138 -16.33 2.13 -0.31
C GLY A 138 -14.86 2.48 -0.03
N VAL A 139 -14.38 3.65 -0.48
CA VAL A 139 -13.01 4.10 -0.14
C VAL A 139 -12.90 4.38 1.36
N ARG A 140 -11.83 3.91 1.99
CA ARG A 140 -11.56 4.11 3.43
C ARG A 140 -10.21 4.74 3.75
N PHE A 141 -9.30 4.76 2.79
CA PHE A 141 -7.95 5.31 2.94
C PHE A 141 -7.73 6.46 1.94
N VAL A 142 -6.97 7.47 2.36
CA VAL A 142 -6.67 8.65 1.54
C VAL A 142 -5.17 8.92 1.57
N GLY A 143 -4.48 8.52 0.50
CA GLY A 143 -3.17 9.03 0.14
C GLY A 143 -3.31 10.42 -0.46
N LEU A 144 -2.72 11.44 0.16
CA LEU A 144 -2.91 12.83 -0.25
C LEU A 144 -2.33 13.10 -1.65
N THR A 145 -1.22 12.47 -1.98
CA THR A 145 -0.48 12.68 -3.24
C THR A 145 0.05 11.34 -3.74
N TRP A 146 0.30 11.26 -5.05
CA TRP A 146 1.32 10.36 -5.59
C TRP A 146 2.67 11.10 -5.66
N SER A 147 3.70 10.59 -6.35
CA SER A 147 4.98 11.25 -6.59
C SER A 147 4.93 12.49 -7.51
N ARG A 148 3.97 13.37 -7.28
CA ARG A 148 3.69 14.61 -8.04
C ARG A 148 2.94 15.61 -7.16
N ARG A 149 2.99 16.89 -7.54
CA ARG A 149 2.12 17.92 -6.97
C ARG A 149 0.68 17.76 -7.46
N ASN A 150 -0.29 17.91 -6.57
CA ASN A 150 -1.70 18.05 -6.91
C ASN A 150 -2.33 19.23 -6.13
N PHE A 151 -3.67 19.36 -6.17
CA PHE A 151 -4.36 20.44 -5.48
C PHE A 151 -4.23 20.38 -3.95
N ALA A 152 -3.96 19.22 -3.37
CA ALA A 152 -3.88 19.03 -1.92
C ALA A 152 -2.49 19.28 -1.36
N ALA A 153 -1.44 18.76 -2.00
CA ALA A 153 -0.08 18.88 -1.50
C ALA A 153 0.99 18.58 -2.58
N ASP A 154 2.24 18.64 -2.15
CA ASP A 154 3.40 18.24 -2.95
C ASP A 154 3.82 16.81 -2.58
N GLY A 155 3.87 15.93 -3.58
CA GLY A 155 4.40 14.59 -3.44
C GLY A 155 5.94 14.55 -3.37
N SER A 156 6.47 13.48 -2.82
CA SER A 156 7.88 13.11 -2.86
C SER A 156 8.26 12.64 -4.27
N HIS A 157 9.49 12.90 -4.69
CA HIS A 157 9.94 12.52 -6.04
C HIS A 157 10.86 11.30 -6.00
N PHE A 158 10.74 10.43 -7.01
CA PHE A 158 11.65 9.29 -7.21
C PHE A 158 13.07 9.72 -7.61
N LYS A 159 13.18 10.87 -8.26
CA LYS A 159 14.42 11.48 -8.75
C LYS A 159 14.36 12.97 -8.47
N ALA A 160 15.50 13.64 -8.37
CA ALA A 160 15.52 15.09 -8.30
C ALA A 160 14.82 15.68 -9.54
N VAL A 161 13.86 16.57 -9.32
CA VAL A 161 13.15 17.30 -10.38
C VAL A 161 13.47 18.78 -10.24
N ASP A 162 13.59 19.46 -11.38
CA ASP A 162 13.81 20.90 -11.42
C ASP A 162 12.43 21.59 -11.31
N GLU A 163 11.97 21.75 -10.08
CA GLU A 163 10.66 22.32 -9.76
C GLU A 163 10.76 23.65 -9.02
N GLY A 164 9.61 24.30 -8.84
CA GLY A 164 9.52 25.56 -8.10
C GLY A 164 9.77 25.40 -6.60
N ARG A 165 9.22 26.31 -5.81
CA ARG A 165 9.36 26.24 -4.36
C ARG A 165 8.60 25.04 -3.79
N GLN A 166 9.32 24.18 -3.06
CA GLN A 166 8.75 23.12 -2.23
C GLN A 166 7.70 23.68 -1.24
N GLY A 167 6.54 23.06 -1.20
CA GLY A 167 5.46 23.30 -0.24
C GLY A 167 5.03 22.01 0.46
N GLY A 168 4.19 22.16 1.49
CA GLY A 168 3.51 21.06 2.18
C GLY A 168 2.04 20.99 1.75
N LEU A 169 1.13 21.02 2.72
CA LEU A 169 -0.31 21.09 2.42
C LEU A 169 -0.69 22.46 1.84
N THR A 170 -1.54 22.46 0.82
CA THR A 170 -2.24 23.67 0.37
C THR A 170 -3.41 24.00 1.28
N GLU A 171 -4.07 25.15 1.09
CA GLU A 171 -5.33 25.45 1.80
C GLU A 171 -6.41 24.39 1.53
N PHE A 172 -6.47 23.87 0.30
CA PHE A 172 -7.37 22.76 -0.05
C PHE A 172 -6.96 21.48 0.67
N GLY A 173 -5.66 21.14 0.70
CA GLY A 173 -5.15 19.98 1.41
C GLY A 173 -5.47 19.98 2.90
N VAL A 174 -5.38 21.15 3.56
CA VAL A 174 -5.78 21.29 4.97
C VAL A 174 -7.27 20.95 5.16
N LYS A 175 -8.15 21.53 4.34
CA LYS A 175 -9.60 21.24 4.39
C LYS A 175 -9.91 19.77 4.06
N LEU A 176 -9.13 19.18 3.16
CA LEU A 176 -9.28 17.77 2.77
C LEU A 176 -8.93 16.83 3.92
N VAL A 177 -7.85 17.11 4.65
CA VAL A 177 -7.45 16.37 5.86
C VAL A 177 -8.53 16.48 6.95
N GLU A 178 -9.13 17.66 7.13
CA GLU A 178 -10.25 17.86 8.05
C GLU A 178 -11.49 17.06 7.64
N GLU A 179 -11.80 17.01 6.34
CA GLU A 179 -12.94 16.25 5.82
C GLU A 179 -12.71 14.73 5.93
N ALA A 180 -11.50 14.25 5.66
CA ALA A 180 -11.10 12.86 5.91
C ALA A 180 -11.27 12.50 7.39
N ALA A 181 -10.91 13.41 8.31
CA ALA A 181 -11.15 13.26 9.75
C ALA A 181 -12.63 13.07 10.07
N ARG A 182 -13.48 13.94 9.50
CA ARG A 182 -14.93 13.92 9.70
C ARG A 182 -15.55 12.60 9.23
N LEU A 183 -15.04 12.08 8.11
CA LEU A 183 -15.44 10.80 7.53
C LEU A 183 -14.81 9.57 8.23
N LYS A 184 -13.89 9.81 9.18
CA LYS A 184 -13.08 8.77 9.85
C LYS A 184 -12.28 7.92 8.85
N MET A 185 -11.81 8.54 7.77
CA MET A 185 -10.92 7.89 6.83
C MET A 185 -9.51 7.84 7.40
N ILE A 186 -8.75 6.83 6.99
CA ILE A 186 -7.36 6.65 7.37
C ILE A 186 -6.50 7.45 6.40
N ILE A 187 -5.68 8.37 6.91
CA ILE A 187 -4.74 9.13 6.09
C ILE A 187 -3.52 8.27 5.82
N ASP A 188 -3.16 8.11 4.56
CA ASP A 188 -1.93 7.46 4.15
C ASP A 188 -0.91 8.54 3.73
N VAL A 189 0.25 8.52 4.37
CA VAL A 189 1.33 9.49 4.12
C VAL A 189 2.38 8.97 3.15
N SER A 190 2.23 7.74 2.66
CA SER A 190 3.04 7.26 1.53
C SER A 190 2.91 8.24 0.36
N HIS A 191 3.99 8.41 -0.39
CA HIS A 191 4.16 9.42 -1.43
C HIS A 191 4.20 10.89 -0.99
N LEU A 192 3.75 11.29 0.19
CA LEU A 192 3.79 12.69 0.62
C LEU A 192 5.23 13.18 0.84
N ASN A 193 5.53 14.43 0.52
CA ASN A 193 6.85 14.98 0.82
C ASN A 193 7.03 15.31 2.31
N ASP A 194 8.28 15.57 2.73
CA ASP A 194 8.61 15.82 4.14
C ASP A 194 7.84 17.00 4.76
N ALA A 195 7.63 18.07 3.99
CA ALA A 195 6.92 19.27 4.45
C ALA A 195 5.43 18.99 4.65
N GLY A 196 4.80 18.28 3.72
CA GLY A 196 3.40 17.86 3.80
C GLY A 196 3.18 16.89 4.95
N LEU A 197 4.09 15.94 5.17
CA LEU A 197 4.03 15.05 6.33
C LEU A 197 4.11 15.85 7.64
N ALA A 198 5.02 16.82 7.74
CA ALA A 198 5.10 17.69 8.92
C ALA A 198 3.78 18.46 9.16
N ASP A 199 3.17 19.01 8.10
CA ASP A 199 1.87 19.68 8.19
C ASP A 199 0.74 18.74 8.64
N VAL A 200 0.67 17.51 8.09
CA VAL A 200 -0.31 16.49 8.51
C VAL A 200 -0.12 16.16 9.98
N LEU A 201 1.11 15.95 10.43
CA LEU A 201 1.40 15.62 11.82
C LEU A 201 1.03 16.79 12.74
N GLU A 202 1.40 18.03 12.41
CA GLU A 202 1.07 19.19 13.25
C GLU A 202 -0.45 19.42 13.38
N ARG A 203 -1.21 19.22 12.29
CA ARG A 203 -2.60 19.70 12.18
C ARG A 203 -3.64 18.61 12.38
N SER A 204 -3.30 17.37 12.03
CA SER A 204 -4.25 16.26 12.02
C SER A 204 -4.13 15.41 13.27
N ARG A 205 -5.27 15.03 13.83
CA ARG A 205 -5.39 13.93 14.80
C ARG A 205 -6.04 12.71 14.16
N CYS A 206 -6.15 12.68 12.84
CA CYS A 206 -6.68 11.53 12.14
C CYS A 206 -5.78 10.32 12.38
N PRO A 207 -6.34 9.11 12.27
CA PRO A 207 -5.53 7.93 12.13
C PRO A 207 -4.65 8.03 10.88
N ILE A 208 -3.38 7.72 11.04
CA ILE A 208 -2.37 7.82 9.99
C ILE A 208 -1.69 6.45 9.82
N ILE A 209 -1.38 6.10 8.57
CA ILE A 209 -0.47 5.02 8.21
C ILE A 209 0.56 5.52 7.20
N ALA A 210 1.60 4.73 7.00
CA ALA A 210 2.34 4.73 5.74
C ALA A 210 2.12 3.35 5.11
N SER A 211 1.22 3.25 4.14
CA SER A 211 0.86 1.95 3.56
C SER A 211 2.02 1.23 2.88
N HIS A 212 3.00 1.95 2.30
CA HIS A 212 4.17 1.38 1.62
C HIS A 212 5.36 2.37 1.65
N SER A 213 6.24 2.26 2.64
CA SER A 213 7.45 3.11 2.77
C SER A 213 8.54 2.43 3.60
N ASN A 214 9.81 2.63 3.23
CA ASN A 214 10.96 2.06 3.95
C ASN A 214 11.76 3.12 4.73
N ALA A 215 12.91 2.73 5.30
CA ALA A 215 13.76 3.60 6.12
C ALA A 215 14.83 4.33 5.30
N ARG A 216 14.86 5.66 5.36
CA ARG A 216 15.78 6.51 4.58
C ARG A 216 17.24 6.36 5.01
N ALA A 217 17.46 5.89 6.24
CA ALA A 217 18.79 5.59 6.76
C ALA A 217 19.52 4.46 6.00
N LEU A 218 18.76 3.55 5.35
CA LEU A 218 19.33 2.42 4.61
C LEU A 218 19.29 2.63 3.08
N ALA A 219 18.29 3.36 2.58
CA ALA A 219 18.20 3.76 1.16
C ALA A 219 17.69 5.21 1.07
N SER A 220 18.49 6.07 0.45
CA SER A 220 18.41 7.54 0.52
C SER A 220 17.23 8.19 -0.21
N SER A 221 16.34 7.39 -0.82
CA SER A 221 15.17 7.87 -1.55
C SER A 221 14.26 8.75 -0.69
N MET A 222 13.74 9.84 -1.28
CA MET A 222 12.72 10.68 -0.66
C MET A 222 11.39 9.94 -0.45
N ARG A 223 11.20 8.78 -1.10
CA ARG A 223 10.06 7.90 -0.83
C ARG A 223 10.17 7.18 0.51
N ASN A 224 11.37 7.09 1.07
CA ASN A 224 11.61 6.50 2.38
C ASN A 224 11.51 7.54 3.49
N LEU A 225 11.16 7.08 4.68
CA LEU A 225 10.92 7.90 5.86
C LEU A 225 12.23 8.14 6.63
N THR A 226 12.43 9.35 7.15
CA THR A 226 13.50 9.63 8.11
C THR A 226 13.20 8.99 9.47
N ASP A 227 14.22 8.80 10.30
CA ASP A 227 14.04 8.26 11.65
C ASP A 227 13.02 9.06 12.48
N ASP A 228 13.06 10.40 12.37
CA ASP A 228 12.13 11.27 13.11
C ASP A 228 10.70 11.11 12.62
N GLN A 229 10.51 10.96 11.30
CA GLN A 229 9.20 10.64 10.74
C GLN A 229 8.68 9.28 11.22
N ILE A 230 9.54 8.25 11.23
CA ILE A 230 9.18 6.91 11.73
C ILE A 230 8.77 6.97 13.21
N ARG A 231 9.54 7.67 14.05
CA ARG A 231 9.22 7.83 15.48
C ARG A 231 7.90 8.57 15.70
N GLU A 232 7.65 9.65 14.97
CA GLU A 232 6.43 10.45 15.12
C GLU A 232 5.19 9.69 14.60
N LEU A 233 5.32 8.91 13.52
CA LEU A 233 4.27 8.00 13.06
C LEU A 233 3.96 6.93 14.11
N ALA A 234 4.99 6.26 14.65
CA ALA A 234 4.81 5.25 15.67
C ALA A 234 4.20 5.82 16.97
N ALA A 235 4.60 7.02 17.39
CA ALA A 235 4.02 7.72 18.54
C ALA A 235 2.51 7.97 18.39
N ARG A 236 2.00 7.96 17.15
CA ARG A 236 0.57 8.08 16.83
C ARG A 236 -0.14 6.74 16.66
N GLY A 237 0.55 5.62 16.90
CA GLY A 237 0.01 4.28 16.68
C GLY A 237 -0.05 3.87 15.21
N ALA A 238 0.66 4.57 14.33
CA ALA A 238 0.67 4.22 12.91
C ALA A 238 1.40 2.88 12.67
N VAL A 239 1.02 2.22 11.58
CA VAL A 239 1.73 1.05 11.03
C VAL A 239 2.34 1.44 9.69
N ILE A 240 3.58 1.01 9.46
CA ILE A 240 4.36 1.27 8.26
C ILE A 240 4.49 -0.04 7.46
N GLY A 241 3.96 -0.08 6.25
CA GLY A 241 4.06 -1.23 5.35
C GLY A 241 5.39 -1.23 4.60
N MET A 242 6.09 -2.37 4.58
CA MET A 242 7.37 -2.52 3.89
C MET A 242 7.18 -2.56 2.37
N ASN A 243 7.77 -1.60 1.67
CA ASN A 243 7.70 -1.45 0.22
C ASN A 243 8.75 -2.32 -0.48
N GLY A 244 8.32 -3.23 -1.33
CA GLY A 244 9.15 -4.19 -2.04
C GLY A 244 9.77 -3.67 -3.35
N PHE A 245 9.46 -2.45 -3.78
CA PHE A 245 10.04 -1.84 -4.97
C PHE A 245 11.54 -1.59 -4.78
N ASN A 246 12.35 -2.22 -5.62
CA ASN A 246 13.79 -2.36 -5.41
C ASN A 246 14.52 -1.01 -5.21
N ALA A 247 14.10 0.04 -5.91
CA ALA A 247 14.73 1.37 -5.80
C ALA A 247 14.51 2.05 -4.42
N PHE A 248 13.60 1.53 -3.59
CA PHE A 248 13.38 2.00 -2.21
C PHE A 248 13.96 1.05 -1.17
N VAL A 249 14.51 -0.09 -1.61
CA VAL A 249 15.12 -1.10 -0.75
C VAL A 249 16.64 -0.95 -0.71
N SER A 250 17.26 -0.50 -1.81
CA SER A 250 18.70 -0.26 -1.87
C SER A 250 19.03 0.89 -2.79
N ASP A 251 19.98 1.73 -2.38
CA ASP A 251 20.59 2.75 -3.26
C ASP A 251 21.37 2.12 -4.43
N ARG A 252 21.85 0.88 -4.25
CA ARG A 252 22.44 0.06 -5.30
C ARG A 252 21.42 -0.98 -5.77
N TYR A 253 20.79 -0.70 -6.91
CA TYR A 253 19.71 -1.50 -7.46
C TYR A 253 20.07 -2.99 -7.65
N GLU A 254 21.34 -3.31 -7.90
CA GLU A 254 21.86 -4.67 -8.01
C GLU A 254 21.88 -5.47 -6.70
N ASP A 255 21.92 -4.77 -5.56
CA ASP A 255 22.04 -5.41 -4.25
C ASP A 255 20.66 -5.79 -3.67
N GLY A 256 19.60 -5.05 -4.01
CA GLY A 256 18.30 -5.18 -3.34
C GLY A 256 17.65 -6.56 -3.53
N ASP A 257 17.33 -7.18 -2.42
CA ASP A 257 16.63 -8.47 -2.34
C ASP A 257 15.73 -8.51 -1.09
N VAL A 258 15.14 -9.66 -0.80
CA VAL A 258 14.26 -9.83 0.36
C VAL A 258 15.02 -9.59 1.67
N ALA A 259 16.30 -9.96 1.77
CA ALA A 259 17.08 -9.71 2.97
C ALA A 259 17.26 -8.20 3.22
N HIS A 260 17.56 -7.42 2.18
CA HIS A 260 17.63 -5.96 2.30
C HIS A 260 16.27 -5.33 2.66
N LEU A 261 15.16 -5.90 2.17
CA LEU A 261 13.83 -5.46 2.60
C LEU A 261 13.60 -5.73 4.09
N ILE A 262 14.01 -6.91 4.58
CA ILE A 262 13.92 -7.22 6.02
C ILE A 262 14.93 -6.41 6.85
N ASP A 263 16.04 -5.92 6.29
CA ASP A 263 16.92 -4.97 6.98
C ASP A 263 16.18 -3.66 7.32
N HIS A 264 15.33 -3.16 6.41
CA HIS A 264 14.46 -2.03 6.71
C HIS A 264 13.45 -2.34 7.82
N LEU A 265 12.85 -3.53 7.79
CA LEU A 265 11.92 -3.96 8.84
C LEU A 265 12.64 -4.05 10.19
N ASP A 266 13.78 -4.73 10.28
CA ASP A 266 14.58 -4.85 11.50
C ASP A 266 14.98 -3.48 12.03
N TYR A 267 15.40 -2.58 11.14
CA TYR A 267 15.74 -1.21 11.52
C TYR A 267 14.57 -0.49 12.17
N MET A 268 13.36 -0.58 11.58
CA MET A 268 12.16 0.03 12.15
C MET A 268 11.70 -0.65 13.44
N VAL A 269 11.75 -1.98 13.51
CA VAL A 269 11.44 -2.74 14.74
C VAL A 269 12.36 -2.31 15.88
N ASN A 270 13.66 -2.14 15.63
CA ASN A 270 14.62 -1.65 16.63
C ASN A 270 14.37 -0.18 17.03
N LEU A 271 13.85 0.63 16.10
CA LEU A 271 13.64 2.06 16.31
C LEU A 271 12.35 2.35 17.09
N VAL A 272 11.26 1.67 16.77
CA VAL A 272 9.91 1.99 17.27
C VAL A 272 9.13 0.79 17.80
N GLY A 273 9.62 -0.44 17.62
CA GLY A 273 8.97 -1.66 18.08
C GLY A 273 8.13 -2.37 17.02
N ILE A 274 7.80 -3.63 17.30
CA ILE A 274 7.17 -4.57 16.37
C ILE A 274 5.74 -4.20 15.97
N ASP A 275 5.01 -3.48 16.82
CA ASP A 275 3.59 -3.14 16.58
C ASP A 275 3.39 -2.09 15.46
N HIS A 276 4.48 -1.52 14.93
CA HIS A 276 4.44 -0.39 13.97
C HIS A 276 4.92 -0.75 12.56
N VAL A 277 5.17 -2.02 12.28
CA VAL A 277 5.59 -2.50 10.95
C VAL A 277 4.59 -3.51 10.38
N GLY A 278 4.50 -3.60 9.07
CA GLY A 278 3.64 -4.56 8.38
C GLY A 278 4.01 -4.76 6.91
N VAL A 279 3.14 -5.44 6.17
CA VAL A 279 3.30 -5.72 4.74
C VAL A 279 2.58 -4.66 3.90
N GLY A 280 3.27 -4.11 2.90
CA GLY A 280 2.78 -3.06 2.01
C GLY A 280 3.62 -3.00 0.75
N LEU A 281 3.55 -4.07 -0.05
CA LEU A 281 4.66 -4.47 -0.93
C LEU A 281 4.80 -3.62 -2.18
N ASP A 282 3.72 -3.00 -2.64
CA ASP A 282 3.76 -2.15 -3.84
C ASP A 282 4.34 -2.92 -5.06
N ILE A 283 3.88 -4.17 -5.25
CA ILE A 283 4.40 -5.05 -6.29
C ILE A 283 4.11 -4.44 -7.66
N CYS A 284 5.16 -3.98 -8.34
CA CYS A 284 5.07 -3.31 -9.64
C CYS A 284 5.29 -4.24 -10.84
N THR A 285 5.51 -5.55 -10.63
CA THR A 285 5.96 -6.47 -11.70
C THR A 285 5.00 -6.56 -12.91
N PHE A 286 3.71 -6.29 -12.75
CA PHE A 286 2.76 -6.26 -13.87
C PHE A 286 2.81 -4.94 -14.68
N LEU A 287 3.48 -3.91 -14.18
CA LEU A 287 3.68 -2.61 -14.83
C LEU A 287 4.90 -2.62 -15.77
N THR A 288 5.04 -3.66 -16.59
CA THR A 288 6.24 -3.89 -17.42
C THR A 288 6.49 -2.82 -18.49
N GLU A 289 5.47 -2.04 -18.84
CA GLU A 289 5.56 -0.98 -19.86
C GLU A 289 6.00 0.38 -19.28
N LEU A 290 6.02 0.54 -17.95
CA LEU A 290 6.49 1.77 -17.33
C LEU A 290 8.04 1.82 -17.27
N PRO A 291 8.67 2.96 -17.58
CA PRO A 291 10.14 3.11 -17.58
C PRO A 291 10.69 3.28 -16.15
N LEU A 292 10.32 2.37 -15.23
CA LEU A 292 10.68 2.43 -13.81
C LEU A 292 12.08 1.85 -13.51
N LYS A 293 12.70 1.15 -14.47
CA LYS A 293 14.05 0.57 -14.35
C LYS A 293 15.13 1.61 -14.67
N PRO A 294 16.24 1.63 -13.91
CA PRO A 294 17.45 2.29 -14.36
C PRO A 294 17.92 1.72 -15.72
N ALA A 295 18.41 2.61 -16.60
CA ALA A 295 18.86 2.22 -17.92
C ALA A 295 20.00 1.20 -17.85
N GLY A 296 19.86 0.09 -18.59
CA GLY A 296 20.89 -0.96 -18.68
C GLY A 296 20.79 -2.11 -17.68
N HIS A 297 19.76 -2.15 -16.82
CA HIS A 297 19.54 -3.30 -15.93
C HIS A 297 18.83 -4.48 -16.61
N THR A 298 19.21 -5.69 -16.20
CA THR A 298 18.71 -6.97 -16.77
C THR A 298 17.69 -7.68 -15.88
N ARG A 299 17.35 -7.13 -14.71
CA ARG A 299 16.38 -7.73 -13.80
C ARG A 299 14.99 -7.73 -14.44
N GLU A 300 14.30 -8.86 -14.42
CA GLU A 300 12.96 -8.99 -15.01
C GLU A 300 11.90 -8.28 -14.16
N SER A 301 11.91 -8.47 -12.84
CA SER A 301 11.02 -7.79 -11.90
C SER A 301 11.62 -6.48 -11.39
N PHE A 302 10.77 -5.49 -11.10
CA PHE A 302 11.16 -4.26 -10.39
C PHE A 302 11.24 -4.46 -8.88
N ASP A 303 10.76 -5.59 -8.38
CA ASP A 303 10.48 -5.84 -7.00
C ASP A 303 11.48 -6.85 -6.40
N VAL A 304 11.72 -6.73 -5.11
CA VAL A 304 12.46 -7.73 -4.34
C VAL A 304 11.63 -8.98 -4.07
N ILE A 305 10.31 -8.86 -4.13
CA ILE A 305 9.33 -9.95 -4.08
C ILE A 305 8.55 -9.92 -5.41
N PRO A 306 8.79 -10.85 -6.35
CA PRO A 306 8.30 -10.71 -7.73
C PRO A 306 6.78 -10.77 -7.91
N SER A 307 6.06 -11.44 -7.01
CA SER A 307 4.59 -11.45 -6.98
C SER A 307 4.10 -11.97 -5.63
N HIS A 308 2.80 -11.84 -5.34
CA HIS A 308 2.23 -12.28 -4.06
C HIS A 308 2.49 -13.76 -3.75
N LYS A 309 2.61 -14.66 -4.75
CA LYS A 309 2.97 -16.07 -4.48
C LYS A 309 4.34 -16.26 -3.85
N HIS A 310 5.21 -15.26 -3.98
CA HIS A 310 6.56 -15.25 -3.44
C HIS A 310 6.62 -14.53 -2.08
N LEU A 311 5.50 -14.03 -1.55
CA LEU A 311 5.43 -13.43 -0.22
C LEU A 311 5.95 -14.36 0.90
N PRO A 312 5.83 -15.71 0.83
CA PRO A 312 6.50 -16.57 1.79
C PRO A 312 8.01 -16.33 1.92
N LEU A 313 8.71 -15.85 0.88
CA LEU A 313 10.15 -15.50 0.98
C LEU A 313 10.42 -14.43 2.04
N PHE A 314 9.52 -13.46 2.20
CA PHE A 314 9.57 -12.44 3.26
C PHE A 314 9.51 -13.10 4.64
N THR A 315 8.58 -14.03 4.83
CA THR A 315 8.39 -14.78 6.08
C THR A 315 9.53 -15.74 6.36
N GLU A 316 10.03 -16.42 5.34
CA GLU A 316 11.22 -17.28 5.47
C GLU A 316 12.42 -16.49 5.99
N GLU A 317 12.59 -15.25 5.54
CA GLU A 317 13.66 -14.39 6.01
C GLU A 317 13.45 -13.92 7.46
N LEU A 318 12.22 -13.59 7.87
CA LEU A 318 11.89 -13.34 9.28
C LEU A 318 12.19 -14.55 10.17
N ILE A 319 11.85 -15.77 9.72
CA ILE A 319 12.16 -17.01 10.44
C ILE A 319 13.67 -17.18 10.57
N ARG A 320 14.45 -16.96 9.50
CA ARG A 320 15.93 -17.05 9.54
C ARG A 320 16.53 -16.06 10.54
N ARG A 321 15.92 -14.89 10.71
CA ARG A 321 16.34 -13.86 11.66
C ARG A 321 15.85 -14.09 13.10
N GLY A 322 15.07 -15.15 13.32
CA GLY A 322 14.67 -15.59 14.66
C GLY A 322 13.43 -14.87 15.22
N TYR A 323 12.61 -14.26 14.37
CA TYR A 323 11.30 -13.78 14.80
C TYR A 323 10.42 -14.95 15.25
N SER A 324 9.65 -14.76 16.32
CA SER A 324 8.67 -15.77 16.78
C SER A 324 7.45 -15.80 15.87
N ASP A 325 6.73 -16.92 15.86
CA ASP A 325 5.48 -17.09 15.10
C ASP A 325 4.49 -15.95 15.39
N GLU A 326 4.38 -15.51 16.65
CA GLU A 326 3.50 -14.42 17.05
C GLU A 326 3.96 -13.07 16.48
N ALA A 327 5.26 -12.79 16.51
CA ALA A 327 5.80 -11.56 15.94
C ALA A 327 5.60 -11.52 14.41
N ILE A 328 5.79 -12.66 13.74
CA ILE A 328 5.51 -12.80 12.31
C ILE A 328 4.03 -12.59 12.04
N GLY A 329 3.12 -13.16 12.85
CA GLY A 329 1.68 -12.93 12.72
C GLY A 329 1.27 -11.47 12.87
N LEU A 330 1.97 -10.70 13.73
CA LEU A 330 1.80 -9.25 13.84
C LEU A 330 2.21 -8.54 12.54
N ILE A 331 3.41 -8.83 12.03
CA ILE A 331 3.93 -8.23 10.79
C ILE A 331 3.04 -8.56 9.58
N LEU A 332 2.64 -9.83 9.43
CA LEU A 332 1.92 -10.31 8.25
C LEU A 332 0.55 -9.66 8.04
N GLY A 333 -0.06 -9.15 9.11
CA GLY A 333 -1.33 -8.45 9.00
C GLY A 333 -1.94 -8.08 10.34
N GLY A 334 -1.51 -8.72 11.44
CA GLY A 334 -2.02 -8.45 12.78
C GLY A 334 -1.95 -6.97 13.18
N ASN A 335 -0.87 -6.26 12.86
CA ASN A 335 -0.72 -4.84 13.19
C ASN A 335 -1.72 -3.95 12.45
N PHE A 336 -1.84 -4.12 11.13
CA PHE A 336 -2.87 -3.40 10.35
C PHE A 336 -4.29 -3.78 10.78
N LEU A 337 -4.55 -5.05 11.07
CA LEU A 337 -5.87 -5.52 11.51
C LEU A 337 -6.26 -4.96 12.89
N LYS A 338 -5.33 -4.89 13.84
CA LYS A 338 -5.53 -4.21 15.13
C LYS A 338 -5.87 -2.73 14.93
N LEU A 339 -5.17 -2.07 14.01
CA LEU A 339 -5.44 -0.69 13.65
C LEU A 339 -6.84 -0.56 13.04
N TYR A 340 -7.20 -1.42 12.07
CA TYR A 340 -8.50 -1.36 11.40
C TYR A 340 -9.65 -1.61 12.38
N GLN A 341 -9.49 -2.52 13.34
CA GLN A 341 -10.48 -2.76 14.39
C GLN A 341 -10.83 -1.48 15.19
N GLN A 342 -9.88 -0.56 15.33
CA GLN A 342 -10.10 0.69 16.06
C GLN A 342 -10.75 1.78 15.19
N LEU A 343 -10.65 1.66 13.86
CA LEU A 343 -10.88 2.77 12.93
C LEU A 343 -12.01 2.52 11.91
N LEU A 344 -12.26 1.26 11.53
CA LEU A 344 -13.18 0.83 10.47
C LEU A 344 -14.31 -0.04 11.03
#